data_AF-A0A951QRL6-F1
#
_entry.id   AF-A0A951QRL6-F1
#
_cell.length_a   1.000
_cell.length_b   1.000
_cell.length_c   1.000
_cell.angle_alpha   90.00
_cell.angle_beta   90.00
_cell.angle_gamma   90.00
#
_symmetry.space_group_name_H-M   'P 1'
#
loop_
_entity.id
_entity.type
_entity.pdbx_description
1 polymer ?
#
loop_
_entity_poly.entity_id
_entity_poly.type
_entity_poly.pdbx_seq_one_letter_code
_entity_poly.pdbx_strand_id
1 'polypeptide(L)' 'MDISKFVAIVTGAISIIIAIAYLILVQFLDFRGEMKPAPISQIQQPSLIIVAYAYPVNGGEHPIFANTIKSK' A
#
# COMPACT_ATOMS: atom_id res chain seq x y z
N MET A 1 -22.58 -36.07 -44.34
CA MET A 1 -21.86 -34.88 -43.83
C MET A 1 -20.41 -35.04 -44.23
N ASP A 2 -19.85 -34.09 -44.95
CA ASP A 2 -18.49 -34.19 -45.47
C ASP A 2 -17.48 -34.10 -44.31
N ILE A 3 -16.45 -34.95 -44.35
CA ILE A 3 -15.37 -34.98 -43.35
C ILE A 3 -14.70 -33.62 -43.16
N SER A 4 -14.53 -32.86 -44.25
CA SER A 4 -13.97 -31.50 -44.21
C SER A 4 -14.82 -30.53 -43.39
N LYS A 5 -16.15 -30.59 -43.55
CA LYS A 5 -17.09 -29.77 -42.79
C LYS A 5 -17.13 -30.17 -41.32
N PHE A 6 -17.09 -31.47 -41.02
CA PHE A 6 -17.05 -31.97 -39.65
C PHE A 6 -15.78 -31.50 -38.92
N VAL A 7 -14.62 -31.67 -39.55
CA VAL A 7 -13.33 -31.25 -38.97
C VAL A 7 -13.28 -29.73 -38.78
N ALA A 8 -13.81 -28.95 -39.72
CA ALA A 8 -13.87 -27.49 -39.60
C ALA A 8 -14.68 -27.04 -38.38
N ILE A 9 -15.85 -27.64 -38.18
CA ILE A 9 -16.74 -27.34 -37.05
C ILE A 9 -16.09 -27.75 -35.73
N VAL A 10 -15.53 -28.96 -35.67
CA VAL A 10 -14.88 -29.48 -34.44
C VAL A 10 -13.68 -28.63 -34.07
N THR A 11 -12.81 -28.29 -35.02
CA THR A 11 -11.64 -27.43 -34.77
C THR A 11 -12.07 -26.04 -34.31
N GLY A 12 -13.10 -25.47 -34.93
CA GLY A 12 -13.67 -24.19 -34.51
C GLY A 12 -14.23 -24.23 -33.08
N ALA A 13 -14.98 -25.28 -32.74
CA ALA A 13 -15.53 -25.47 -31.40
C ALA A 13 -14.44 -25.65 -30.34
N ILE A 14 -13.40 -26.43 -30.64
CA ILE A 14 -12.24 -26.63 -29.74
C ILE A 14 -11.53 -25.30 -29.49
N SER A 15 -11.32 -24.49 -30.53
CA SER A 15 -10.71 -23.15 -30.40
C SER A 15 -11.50 -22.26 -29.43
N ILE A 16 -12.84 -22.23 -29.57
CA ILE A 16 -13.70 -21.45 -28.68
C ILE A 16 -13.63 -21.97 -27.24
N ILE A 17 -13.67 -23.29 -27.03
CA ILE A 17 -13.58 -23.89 -25.68
C ILE A 17 -12.25 -23.52 -25.02
N ILE A 18 -11.13 -23.63 -25.74
CA ILE A 18 -9.81 -23.28 -25.22
C ILE A 18 -9.73 -21.78 -24.93
N ALA A 19 -10.28 -20.91 -25.80
CA ALA A 19 -10.31 -19.48 -25.57
C ALA A 19 -11.07 -19.11 -24.30
N ILE A 20 -12.24 -19.70 -24.07
CA ILE A 20 -13.03 -19.48 -22.86
C ILE A 20 -12.27 -20.01 -21.62
N ALA A 21 -11.70 -21.21 -21.71
CA ALA A 21 -10.89 -21.78 -20.62
C ALA A 21 -9.70 -20.88 -20.26
N TYR A 22 -9.02 -20.30 -21.27
CA TYR A 22 -7.94 -19.34 -21.05
C TYR A 22 -8.42 -18.09 -20.32
N LEU A 23 -9.54 -17.49 -20.74
CA LEU A 23 -10.09 -16.32 -20.06
C LEU A 23 -10.45 -16.61 -18.59
N ILE A 24 -11.06 -17.76 -18.31
CA ILE A 24 -11.38 -18.19 -16.95
C ILE A 24 -10.09 -18.41 -16.13
N LEU A 25 -9.08 -19.06 -16.73
CA LEU A 25 -7.79 -19.30 -16.07
C LEU A 25 -7.11 -17.98 -15.71
N VAL A 26 -7.00 -17.04 -16.66
CA VAL A 26 -6.42 -15.72 -16.44
C VAL A 26 -7.19 -14.99 -15.35
N GLN A 27 -8.51 -15.04 -15.36
CA GLN A 27 -9.33 -14.43 -14.34
C GLN A 27 -9.06 -15.02 -12.95
N PHE A 28 -8.91 -16.35 -12.86
CA PHE A 28 -8.58 -17.03 -11.61
C PHE A 28 -7.17 -16.69 -11.12
N LEU A 29 -6.22 -16.55 -12.05
CA LEU A 29 -4.86 -16.12 -11.77
C LEU A 29 -4.75 -14.62 -11.45
N ASP A 30 -5.73 -13.81 -11.84
CA ASP A 30 -5.80 -12.39 -11.51
C ASP A 30 -6.49 -12.15 -10.15
N PHE A 31 -7.27 -13.13 -9.66
CA PHE A 31 -7.82 -13.14 -8.29
C PHE A 31 -6.77 -13.31 -7.18
N ARG A 32 -5.53 -12.81 -7.35
CA ARG A 32 -4.39 -12.84 -6.41
C ARG A 32 -4.61 -12.09 -5.09
N GLY A 33 -5.86 -11.75 -4.76
CA GLY A 33 -6.22 -10.94 -3.61
C GLY A 33 -6.10 -9.47 -3.95
N GLU A 34 -7.10 -8.71 -3.51
CA GLU A 34 -7.11 -7.25 -3.54
C GLU A 34 -5.72 -6.73 -3.16
N MET A 35 -5.14 -5.93 -4.04
CA MET A 35 -3.90 -5.21 -3.77
C MET A 35 -4.15 -4.39 -2.50
N LYS A 36 -3.69 -4.88 -1.35
CA LYS A 36 -3.79 -4.10 -0.11
C LYS A 36 -2.95 -2.84 -0.36
N PRO A 37 -3.51 -1.64 -0.26
CA PRO A 37 -2.73 -0.43 -0.44
C PRO A 37 -1.56 -0.48 0.52
N ALA A 38 -0.38 -0.09 0.04
CA ALA A 38 0.81 -0.04 0.86
C ALA A 38 0.45 0.67 2.18
N PRO A 39 0.82 0.10 3.34
CA PRO A 39 0.55 0.75 4.61
C PRO A 39 1.05 2.18 4.53
N ILE A 40 0.14 3.15 4.65
CA ILE A 40 0.56 4.48 5.06
C ILE A 40 1.02 4.30 6.50
N SER A 41 2.31 4.08 6.67
CA SER A 41 2.94 4.26 7.97
C SER A 41 2.42 5.59 8.47
N GLN A 42 1.61 5.57 9.52
CA GLN A 42 1.24 6.76 10.24
C GLN A 42 2.57 7.22 10.82
N ILE A 43 3.34 7.98 10.03
CA ILE A 43 4.50 8.70 10.50
C ILE A 43 3.88 9.58 11.57
N GLN A 44 4.04 9.14 12.81
CA GLN A 44 3.72 9.92 13.97
C GLN A 44 4.63 11.12 13.82
N GLN A 45 4.08 12.19 13.24
CA GLN A 45 4.77 13.45 13.13
C GLN A 45 5.21 13.75 14.56
N PRO A 46 6.53 13.76 14.87
CA PRO A 46 6.95 14.14 16.19
C PRO A 46 6.40 15.55 16.39
N SER A 47 5.52 15.70 17.37
CA SER A 47 5.03 17.00 17.81
C SER A 47 6.25 17.88 18.03
N LEU A 48 6.38 18.92 17.19
CA LEU A 48 7.49 19.87 17.18
C LEU A 48 7.46 20.75 18.45
N ILE A 49 7.58 20.16 19.64
CA ILE A 49 7.69 20.85 20.94
C ILE A 49 9.13 20.71 21.43
N ILE A 50 10.11 21.07 20.59
CA ILE A 50 11.53 21.06 20.98
C ILE A 50 12.26 22.35 20.59
N VAL A 51 11.76 23.13 19.64
CA VAL A 51 12.44 24.38 19.20
C VAL A 51 12.09 25.60 20.08
N ALA A 52 11.12 25.50 21.00
CA ALA A 52 10.79 26.61 21.90
C ALA A 52 11.71 26.73 23.14
N TYR A 53 12.43 25.67 23.52
CA TYR A 53 13.39 25.71 24.63
C TYR A 53 14.85 25.87 24.19
N ALA A 54 15.12 25.96 22.88
CA ALA A 54 16.48 25.92 22.34
C ALA A 54 16.93 27.20 21.61
N TYR A 55 16.13 28.26 21.57
CA TYR A 55 16.67 29.57 21.20
C TYR A 55 17.18 30.28 22.46
N PRO A 56 18.46 30.62 22.57
CA PRO A 56 18.87 31.72 23.42
C PRO A 56 18.37 33.01 22.75
N VAL A 57 17.28 33.59 23.28
CA VAL A 57 17.00 35.01 23.04
C VAL A 57 18.21 35.77 23.55
N ASN A 58 18.99 36.32 22.63
CA ASN A 58 20.05 37.26 22.94
C ASN A 58 19.41 38.48 23.59
N GLY A 59 19.54 38.57 24.92
CA GLY A 59 19.18 39.74 25.70
C GLY A 59 17.89 39.56 26.51
N GLY A 60 18.05 39.32 27.82
CA GLY A 60 17.01 39.58 28.81
C GLY A 60 16.65 38.39 29.70
N GLU A 61 17.45 38.20 30.75
CA GLU A 61 17.04 37.73 32.09
C GLU A 61 16.65 36.24 32.30
N HIS A 62 17.34 35.67 33.29
CA HIS A 62 17.29 34.30 33.80
C HIS A 62 15.96 33.93 34.49
N PRO A 63 15.61 32.62 34.53
CA PRO A 63 15.09 32.04 35.77
C PRO A 63 16.04 30.93 36.29
N ILE A 64 16.99 31.28 37.17
CA ILE A 64 17.92 30.31 37.82
C ILE A 64 17.26 29.56 39.00
N PHE A 65 15.99 29.80 39.31
CA PHE A 65 15.44 29.42 40.64
C PHE A 65 14.37 28.33 40.64
N ALA A 66 14.02 27.71 39.52
CA ALA A 66 12.86 26.80 39.51
C ALA A 66 13.12 25.36 39.99
N ASN A 67 14.36 24.91 40.23
CA ASN A 67 14.62 23.48 40.48
C ASN A 67 15.55 23.10 41.65
N THR A 68 15.83 24.01 42.60
CA THR A 68 16.65 23.68 43.78
C THR A 68 15.82 23.28 45.02
N ILE A 69 14.48 23.31 44.99
CA ILE A 69 13.64 22.98 46.17
C ILE A 69 12.97 21.60 46.08
N LYS A 70 13.51 20.67 45.29
CA LYS A 70 13.02 19.28 45.22
C LYS A 70 14.11 18.23 45.37
N SER A 71 15.14 18.53 46.15
CA SER A 71 16.14 17.53 46.55
C SER A 71 16.85 17.91 47.87
N LYS A 72 16.12 18.03 48.99
CA LYS A 72 16.55 17.55 50.32
C LYS A 72 15.39 17.60 51.32
#